data_AF-A0A933W292-F1
#
_entry.id   AF-A0A933W292-F1
#
_cell.length_a   1.000
_cell.length_b   1.000
_cell.length_c   1.000
_cell.angle_alpha   90.00
_cell.angle_beta   90.00
_cell.angle_gamma   90.00
#
_symmetry.space_group_name_H-M   'P 1'
#
loop_
_entity.id
_entity.type
_entity.pdbx_description
1 polymer ?
#
loop_
_entity_poly.entity_id
_entity_poly.type
_entity_poly.pdbx_seq_one_letter_code
_entity_poly.pdbx_strand_id
1 'polypeptide(L)'
;MNHCPDSNHIQDYLDDELVPAQRVAFEAHLATCEACAGELAIYRRVFADLDALPLLSPSADLADRVLAEVMPAHVSRWPKFALWGYGSAVAASVAAIAAAVFLPGPRQWTYSLAADATRSLVGSLLFVLKSLNVAALQIVDLLHLGMDLLGKLGPVARALRLPLMQPAVAFIVCAAVLACVGMIWWMRPREKHTAAEGDHHVGILGF
;
A
#
# COMPACT_ATOMS: atom_id res chain seq x y z
N MET A 1 -7.27 -84.21 20.04
CA MET A 1 -6.63 -83.02 20.64
C MET A 1 -7.75 -82.11 21.08
N ASN A 2 -8.08 -82.12 22.37
CA ASN A 2 -9.20 -81.33 22.90
C ASN A 2 -8.72 -79.89 23.04
N HIS A 3 -9.09 -79.04 22.08
CA HIS A 3 -8.74 -77.63 22.08
C HIS A 3 -9.54 -76.94 23.19
N CYS A 4 -8.85 -76.42 24.19
CA CYS A 4 -9.47 -75.64 25.24
C CYS A 4 -9.84 -74.26 24.68
N PRO A 5 -11.08 -73.77 24.83
CA PRO A 5 -11.51 -72.50 24.23
C PRO A 5 -10.70 -71.29 24.72
N ASP A 6 -10.14 -71.36 25.93
CA ASP A 6 -9.37 -70.27 26.54
C ASP A 6 -7.87 -70.31 26.18
N SER A 7 -7.43 -71.22 25.30
CA SER A 7 -6.01 -71.36 24.92
C SER A 7 -5.42 -70.11 24.26
N ASN A 8 -6.23 -69.31 23.55
CA ASN A 8 -5.77 -68.05 22.96
C ASN A 8 -5.36 -67.00 24.00
N HIS A 9 -5.89 -67.06 25.23
CA HIS A 9 -5.59 -66.09 26.29
C HIS A 9 -4.25 -66.36 27.00
N ILE A 10 -3.55 -67.45 26.67
CA ILE A 10 -2.21 -67.75 27.23
C ILE A 10 -1.20 -66.66 26.86
N GLN A 11 -1.20 -66.22 25.59
CA GLN A 11 -0.27 -65.18 25.11
C GLN A 11 -0.59 -63.83 25.75
N ASP A 12 -1.86 -63.41 25.70
CA ASP A 12 -2.34 -62.18 26.34
C ASP A 12 -2.01 -62.14 27.84
N TYR A 13 -2.03 -63.30 28.53
CA TYR A 13 -1.65 -63.40 29.94
C TYR A 13 -0.14 -63.23 30.15
N LEU A 14 0.69 -63.75 29.26
CA LEU A 14 2.15 -63.64 29.32
C LEU A 14 2.65 -62.23 28.98
N ASP A 15 2.00 -61.56 28.03
CA ASP A 15 2.30 -60.18 27.62
C ASP A 15 1.67 -59.11 28.53
N ASP A 16 1.02 -59.53 29.63
CA ASP A 16 0.29 -58.68 30.56
C ASP A 16 -0.86 -57.84 29.93
N GLU A 17 -1.42 -58.28 28.81
CA GLU A 17 -2.47 -57.56 28.05
C GLU A 17 -3.91 -57.83 28.51
N LEU A 18 -4.14 -58.87 29.35
CA LEU A 18 -5.46 -59.16 29.90
C LEU A 18 -5.92 -58.10 30.92
N VAL A 19 -7.17 -57.64 30.80
CA VAL A 19 -7.80 -56.78 31.81
C VAL A 19 -7.95 -57.52 33.15
N PRO A 20 -7.97 -56.84 34.30
CA PRO A 20 -7.93 -57.49 35.61
C PRO A 20 -9.00 -58.56 35.84
N ALA A 21 -10.23 -58.33 35.36
CA ALA A 21 -11.32 -59.30 35.49
C ALA A 21 -11.09 -60.57 34.66
N GLN A 22 -10.51 -60.43 33.45
CA GLN A 22 -10.16 -61.56 32.59
C GLN A 22 -8.97 -62.32 33.15
N ARG A 23 -7.99 -61.62 33.71
CA ARG A 23 -6.84 -62.24 34.37
C ARG A 23 -7.28 -63.17 35.52
N VAL A 24 -8.15 -62.69 36.41
CA VAL A 24 -8.66 -63.51 37.52
C VAL A 24 -9.44 -64.73 37.01
N ALA A 25 -10.28 -64.56 35.98
CA ALA A 25 -11.01 -65.66 35.37
C ALA A 25 -10.08 -66.69 34.73
N PHE A 26 -9.02 -66.23 34.06
CA PHE A 26 -8.02 -67.08 33.44
C PHE A 26 -7.14 -67.79 34.47
N GLU A 27 -6.78 -67.16 35.57
CA GLU A 27 -6.07 -67.81 36.69
C GLU A 27 -6.92 -68.90 37.34
N ALA A 28 -8.23 -68.67 37.48
CA ALA A 28 -9.17 -69.71 37.92
C ALA A 28 -9.24 -70.87 36.91
N HIS A 29 -9.19 -70.58 35.61
CA HIS A 29 -9.13 -71.59 34.57
C HIS A 29 -7.85 -72.44 34.67
N LEU A 30 -6.68 -71.80 34.82
CA LEU A 30 -5.38 -72.46 34.96
C LEU A 30 -5.33 -73.42 36.17
N ALA A 31 -6.08 -73.15 37.24
CA ALA A 31 -6.17 -74.03 38.40
C ALA A 31 -6.95 -75.33 38.12
N THR A 32 -7.77 -75.37 37.06
CA THR A 32 -8.65 -76.51 36.73
C THR A 32 -8.26 -77.24 35.45
N CYS A 33 -7.53 -76.58 34.54
CA CYS A 33 -7.13 -77.14 33.25
C CYS A 33 -5.62 -77.45 33.22
N GLU A 34 -5.27 -78.73 33.38
CA GLU A 34 -3.86 -79.18 33.34
C GLU A 34 -3.20 -78.93 31.98
N ALA A 35 -3.96 -78.95 30.88
CA ALA A 35 -3.42 -78.68 29.55
C ALA A 35 -2.91 -77.23 29.42
N CYS A 36 -3.74 -76.25 29.80
CA CYS A 36 -3.36 -74.84 29.79
C CYS A 36 -2.27 -74.52 30.82
N ALA A 37 -2.30 -75.15 32.00
CA ALA A 37 -1.25 -75.01 33.01
C ALA A 37 0.11 -75.57 32.54
N GLY A 38 0.10 -76.73 31.89
CA GLY A 38 1.29 -77.35 31.29
C GLY A 38 1.86 -76.50 30.16
N GLU A 39 1.00 -75.97 29.29
CA GLU A 39 1.41 -75.06 28.21
C GLU A 39 2.03 -73.76 28.74
N LEU A 40 1.41 -73.14 29.75
CA LEU A 40 1.97 -71.96 30.42
C LEU A 40 3.34 -72.24 31.06
N ALA A 41 3.52 -73.42 31.65
CA ALA A 41 4.81 -73.82 32.23
C ALA A 41 5.90 -73.98 31.15
N ILE A 42 5.54 -74.47 29.96
CA ILE A 42 6.46 -74.57 28.82
C ILE A 42 6.88 -73.16 28.38
N TYR A 43 5.94 -72.23 28.18
CA TYR A 43 6.27 -70.85 27.80
C TYR A 43 7.16 -70.17 28.84
N ARG A 44 6.83 -70.28 30.13
CA ARG A 44 7.64 -69.72 31.22
C ARG A 44 9.06 -70.26 31.23
N ARG A 45 9.24 -71.56 30.92
CA ARG A 45 10.56 -72.16 30.80
C ARG A 45 11.34 -71.60 29.61
N VAL A 46 10.70 -71.48 28.45
CA VAL A 46 11.33 -70.89 27.25
C VAL A 46 11.77 -69.45 27.52
N PHE A 47 10.92 -68.62 28.13
CA PHE A 47 11.30 -67.25 28.47
C PHE A 47 12.42 -67.19 29.51
N ALA A 48 12.40 -68.05 30.52
CA ALA A 48 13.50 -68.14 31.48
C ALA A 48 14.83 -68.54 30.82
N ASP A 49 14.79 -69.46 29.85
CA ASP A 49 15.98 -69.87 29.10
C ASP A 49 16.48 -68.73 28.18
N LEU A 50 15.58 -67.93 27.61
CA LEU A 50 15.92 -66.74 26.81
C LEU A 50 16.51 -65.62 27.67
N ASP A 51 15.94 -65.35 28.84
CA ASP A 51 16.42 -64.34 29.79
C ASP A 51 17.80 -64.70 30.36
N ALA A 52 18.13 -65.99 30.41
CA ALA A 52 19.44 -66.46 30.82
C ALA A 52 20.53 -66.28 29.75
N LEU A 53 20.16 -65.90 28.52
CA LEU A 53 21.14 -65.65 27.46
C LEU A 53 21.96 -64.38 27.75
N PRO A 54 23.27 -64.38 27.44
CA PRO A 54 24.10 -63.20 27.65
C PRO A 54 23.68 -62.07 26.71
N LEU A 55 23.43 -60.88 27.26
CA LEU A 55 23.22 -59.68 26.47
C LEU A 55 24.53 -59.29 25.76
N LEU A 56 24.54 -59.42 24.45
CA LEU A 56 25.65 -58.99 23.60
C LEU A 56 25.60 -57.47 23.43
N SER A 57 26.65 -56.78 23.87
CA SER A 57 26.79 -55.35 23.58
C SER A 57 27.14 -55.16 22.10
N PRO A 58 26.49 -54.22 21.39
CA PRO A 58 26.86 -53.90 20.03
C PRO A 58 28.30 -53.35 19.96
N SER A 59 28.93 -53.45 18.79
CA SER A 59 30.23 -52.79 18.57
C SER A 59 30.08 -51.27 18.73
N ALA A 60 31.14 -50.61 19.23
CA ALA A 60 31.13 -49.16 19.43
C ALA A 60 30.81 -48.37 18.14
N ASP A 61 31.13 -48.96 16.98
CA ASP A 61 30.93 -48.38 15.64
C ASP A 61 29.51 -48.62 15.07
N LEU A 62 28.66 -49.42 15.73
CA LEU A 62 27.32 -49.72 15.20
C LEU A 62 26.47 -48.45 15.04
N ALA A 63 26.51 -47.55 16.04
CA ALA A 63 25.74 -46.32 16.02
C ALA A 63 26.17 -45.42 14.86
N ASP A 64 27.47 -45.27 14.65
CA ASP A 64 28.03 -44.43 13.58
C ASP A 64 27.68 -44.99 12.20
N ARG A 65 27.77 -46.31 12.02
CA ARG A 65 27.36 -46.98 10.77
C ARG A 65 25.87 -46.82 10.47
N VAL A 66 25.01 -46.95 11.48
CA VAL A 66 23.56 -46.75 11.31
C VAL A 66 23.26 -45.29 10.98
N LEU A 67 23.87 -44.34 11.69
CA LEU A 67 23.69 -42.92 11.41
C LEU A 67 24.19 -42.52 10.04
N ALA A 68 25.30 -43.08 9.57
CA ALA A 68 25.83 -42.83 8.23
C ALA A 68 24.88 -43.30 7.12
N GLU A 69 24.17 -44.41 7.33
CA GLU A 69 23.22 -44.96 6.36
C GLU A 69 21.84 -44.27 6.42
N VAL A 70 21.37 -43.96 7.63
CA VAL A 70 20.04 -43.39 7.87
C VAL A 70 20.02 -41.88 7.66
N MET A 71 21.13 -41.18 7.92
CA MET A 71 21.22 -39.77 7.56
C MET A 71 21.32 -39.64 6.05
N PRO A 72 20.36 -39.00 5.37
CA PRO A 72 20.50 -38.72 3.96
C PRO A 72 21.79 -37.91 3.77
N ALA A 73 22.69 -38.44 2.95
CA ALA A 73 23.94 -37.79 2.54
C ALA A 73 23.63 -36.51 1.74
N HIS A 74 23.10 -35.49 2.40
CA HIS A 74 22.76 -34.22 1.78
C HIS A 74 22.95 -33.05 2.75
N VAL A 75 24.07 -33.03 3.47
CA VAL A 75 24.71 -31.73 3.73
C VAL A 75 25.28 -31.25 2.40
N SER A 76 24.40 -30.58 1.65
CA SER A 76 24.68 -29.98 0.34
C SER A 76 26.04 -29.30 0.37
N ARG A 77 26.83 -29.37 -0.70
CA ARG A 77 28.12 -28.64 -0.80
C ARG A 77 27.93 -27.12 -0.97
N TRP A 78 26.69 -26.63 -0.89
CA TRP A 78 26.30 -25.22 -0.93
C TRP A 78 26.65 -24.31 0.27
N PRO A 79 27.02 -24.76 1.49
CA PRO A 79 27.19 -23.85 2.60
C PRO A 79 28.39 -22.94 2.40
N LYS A 80 29.41 -23.34 1.61
CA LYS A 80 30.59 -22.51 1.38
C LYS A 80 30.27 -21.29 0.50
N PHE A 81 29.46 -21.45 -0.54
CA PHE A 81 29.04 -20.34 -1.40
C PHE A 81 28.01 -19.44 -0.72
N ALA A 82 27.06 -20.02 0.03
CA ALA A 82 26.10 -19.25 0.81
C ALA A 82 26.77 -18.46 1.95
N LEU A 83 27.74 -19.07 2.64
CA LEU A 83 28.52 -18.42 3.69
C LEU A 83 29.41 -17.30 3.12
N TRP A 84 30.00 -17.52 1.94
CA TRP A 84 30.81 -16.49 1.28
C TRP A 84 29.94 -15.34 0.75
N GLY A 85 28.73 -15.64 0.25
CA GLY A 85 27.74 -14.63 -0.13
C GLY A 85 27.23 -13.81 1.06
N TYR A 86 26.98 -14.46 2.21
CA TYR A 86 26.60 -13.74 3.43
C TYR A 86 27.75 -12.88 3.97
N GLY A 87 28.97 -13.42 3.98
CA GLY A 87 30.17 -12.68 4.38
C GLY A 87 30.43 -11.45 3.50
N SER A 88 30.24 -11.55 2.19
CA SER A 88 30.43 -10.42 1.27
C SER A 88 29.35 -9.36 1.44
N ALA A 89 28.09 -9.74 1.69
CA ALA A 89 27.00 -8.81 1.95
C ALA A 89 27.22 -8.00 3.24
N VAL A 90 27.68 -8.66 4.31
CA VAL A 90 28.02 -7.99 5.58
C VAL A 90 29.21 -7.05 5.40
N ALA A 91 30.28 -7.50 4.74
CA ALA A 91 31.45 -6.67 4.48
C ALA A 91 31.13 -5.42 3.65
N ALA A 92 30.30 -5.57 2.60
CA ALA A 92 29.86 -4.45 1.77
C ALA A 92 29.03 -3.44 2.56
N SER A 93 28.15 -3.92 3.44
CA SER A 93 27.31 -3.06 4.28
C SER A 93 28.15 -2.24 5.27
N VAL A 94 29.12 -2.88 5.95
CA VAL A 94 30.04 -2.19 6.87
C VAL A 94 30.90 -1.17 6.12
N ALA A 95 31.42 -1.52 4.95
CA ALA A 95 32.20 -0.61 4.13
C ALA A 95 31.39 0.62 3.67
N ALA A 96 30.12 0.45 3.30
CA ALA A 96 29.25 1.56 2.92
C ALA A 96 28.96 2.51 4.09
N ILE A 97 28.70 1.97 5.29
CA ILE A 97 28.50 2.78 6.50
C ILE A 97 29.77 3.54 6.86
N ALA A 98 30.92 2.86 6.85
CA ALA A 98 32.22 3.49 7.09
C ALA A 98 32.49 4.60 6.05
N ALA A 99 32.18 4.35 4.78
CA ALA A 99 32.36 5.33 3.72
C ALA A 99 31.48 6.58 3.93
N ALA A 100 30.22 6.40 4.34
CA ALA A 100 29.31 7.52 4.65
C ALA A 100 29.79 8.37 5.84
N VAL A 101 30.43 7.73 6.83
CA VAL A 101 30.92 8.41 8.04
C VAL A 101 32.25 9.12 7.79
N PHE A 102 33.21 8.45 7.13
CA PHE A 102 34.60 8.90 7.04
C PHE A 102 34.93 9.68 5.75
N LEU A 103 34.19 9.49 4.65
CA LEU A 103 34.45 10.29 3.45
C LEU A 103 33.72 11.65 3.53
N PRO A 104 34.41 12.77 3.21
CA PRO A 104 33.81 14.11 3.23
C PRO A 104 32.80 14.35 2.10
N GLY A 105 32.86 13.56 1.01
CA GLY A 105 32.01 13.69 -0.18
C GLY A 105 30.50 13.59 0.10
N PRO A 106 29.98 12.54 0.78
CA PRO A 106 28.55 12.40 1.03
C PRO A 106 28.00 13.47 1.98
N ARG A 107 28.82 14.01 2.89
CA ARG A 107 28.40 15.10 3.79
C ARG A 107 28.22 16.40 3.03
N GLN A 108 29.08 16.71 2.06
CA GLN A 108 28.92 17.91 1.22
C GLN A 108 27.64 17.86 0.38
N TRP A 109 27.21 16.67 -0.05
CA TRP A 109 25.99 16.48 -0.84
C TRP A 109 24.69 16.71 -0.04
N THR A 110 24.69 16.33 1.25
CA THR A 110 23.54 16.63 2.13
C THR A 110 23.45 18.11 2.48
N TYR A 111 24.58 18.80 2.65
CA TYR A 111 24.59 20.25 2.83
C TYR A 111 24.13 21.01 1.58
N SER A 112 24.46 20.54 0.37
CA SER A 112 23.95 21.18 -0.87
C SER A 112 22.44 21.02 -1.03
N LEU A 113 21.87 19.85 -0.69
CA LEU A 113 20.42 19.62 -0.74
C LEU A 113 19.67 20.54 0.24
N ALA A 114 20.19 20.68 1.47
CA ALA A 114 19.60 21.60 2.45
C ALA A 114 19.74 23.07 2.00
N ALA A 115 20.88 23.44 1.41
CA ALA A 115 21.12 24.79 0.90
C ALA A 115 20.18 25.13 -0.27
N ASP A 116 19.95 24.21 -1.21
CA ASP A 116 19.08 24.44 -2.35
C ASP A 116 17.60 24.48 -1.95
N ALA A 117 17.18 23.64 -1.00
CA ALA A 117 15.84 23.74 -0.41
C ALA A 117 15.62 25.10 0.27
N THR A 118 16.61 25.59 1.03
CA THR A 118 16.52 26.89 1.71
C THR A 118 16.46 28.05 0.71
N ARG A 119 17.28 28.00 -0.36
CA ARG A 119 17.27 29.04 -1.41
C ARG A 119 15.94 29.08 -2.17
N SER A 120 15.34 27.93 -2.46
CA SER A 120 14.04 27.86 -3.15
C SER A 120 12.91 28.42 -2.28
N LEU A 121 12.90 28.11 -0.98
CA LEU A 121 11.93 28.66 -0.03
C LEU A 121 12.06 30.17 0.14
N VAL A 122 13.28 30.68 0.31
CA VAL A 122 13.52 32.13 0.41
C VAL A 122 13.16 32.84 -0.90
N GLY A 123 13.52 32.26 -2.05
CA GLY A 123 13.20 32.83 -3.36
C GLY A 123 11.69 32.91 -3.61
N SER A 124 10.95 31.84 -3.34
CA SER A 124 9.49 31.82 -3.47
C SER A 124 8.80 32.79 -2.50
N LEU A 125 9.27 32.89 -1.25
CA LEU A 125 8.74 33.83 -0.28
C LEU A 125 8.95 35.30 -0.72
N LEU A 126 10.17 35.64 -1.16
CA LEU A 126 10.47 36.99 -1.65
C LEU A 126 9.67 37.33 -2.92
N PHE A 127 9.45 36.35 -3.80
CA PHE A 127 8.62 36.54 -4.99
C PHE A 127 7.17 36.89 -4.62
N VAL A 128 6.57 36.17 -3.66
CA VAL A 128 5.22 36.44 -3.16
C VAL A 128 5.12 37.80 -2.47
N LEU A 129 6.08 38.15 -1.61
CA LEU A 129 6.12 39.47 -0.97
C LEU A 129 6.22 40.60 -1.99
N LYS A 130 7.07 40.44 -3.02
CA LYS A 130 7.23 41.43 -4.09
C LYS A 130 5.97 41.54 -4.94
N SER A 131 5.33 40.44 -5.28
CA SER A 131 4.08 40.46 -6.08
C SER A 131 2.95 41.13 -5.32
N LEU A 132 2.81 40.83 -4.02
CA LEU A 132 1.84 41.49 -3.12
C LEU A 132 2.11 43.00 -3.02
N ASN A 133 3.37 43.41 -2.86
CA ASN A 133 3.72 44.82 -2.78
C ASN A 133 3.41 45.58 -4.08
N VAL A 134 3.75 44.99 -5.24
CA VAL A 134 3.44 45.59 -6.55
C VAL A 134 1.92 45.69 -6.76
N ALA A 135 1.18 44.64 -6.43
CA ALA A 135 -0.28 44.65 -6.53
C ALA A 135 -0.90 45.72 -5.62
N ALA A 136 -0.39 45.88 -4.40
CA ALA A 136 -0.84 46.92 -3.48
C ALA A 136 -0.60 48.32 -4.04
N LEU A 137 0.57 48.58 -4.63
CA LEU A 137 0.88 49.86 -5.27
C LEU A 137 -0.03 50.13 -6.47
N GLN A 138 -0.29 49.12 -7.32
CA GLN A 138 -1.21 49.26 -8.45
C GLN A 138 -2.64 49.61 -8.03
N ILE A 139 -3.13 49.05 -6.90
CA ILE A 139 -4.45 49.39 -6.36
C ILE A 139 -4.48 50.85 -5.90
N VAL A 140 -3.41 51.32 -5.24
CA VAL A 140 -3.30 52.72 -4.80
C VAL A 140 -3.29 53.67 -6.00
N ASP A 141 -2.50 53.37 -7.03
CA ASP A 141 -2.45 54.17 -8.26
C ASP A 141 -3.79 54.20 -8.99
N LEU A 142 -4.48 53.05 -9.08
CA LEU A 142 -5.81 52.96 -9.69
C LEU A 142 -6.85 53.78 -8.91
N LEU A 143 -6.78 53.75 -7.58
CA LEU A 143 -7.66 54.53 -6.73
C LEU A 143 -7.39 56.04 -6.88
N HIS A 144 -6.11 56.44 -6.96
CA HIS A 144 -5.74 57.84 -7.20
C HIS A 144 -6.25 58.32 -8.57
N LEU A 145 -6.05 57.52 -9.61
CA LEU A 145 -6.53 57.83 -10.97
C LEU A 145 -8.06 57.93 -11.02
N GLY A 146 -8.75 57.06 -10.28
CA GLY A 146 -10.19 57.15 -10.05
C GLY A 146 -10.57 58.48 -9.42
N MET A 147 -9.96 58.81 -8.27
CA MET A 147 -10.23 60.07 -7.55
C MET A 147 -9.95 61.32 -8.41
N ASP A 148 -8.90 61.30 -9.24
CA ASP A 148 -8.59 62.39 -10.18
C ASP A 148 -9.64 62.52 -11.29
N LEU A 149 -10.10 61.39 -11.85
CA LEU A 149 -11.20 61.37 -12.84
C LEU A 149 -12.49 61.92 -12.24
N LEU A 150 -12.81 61.51 -11.00
CA LEU A 150 -13.98 61.97 -10.25
C LEU A 150 -13.89 63.47 -9.97
N GLY A 151 -12.71 63.97 -9.61
CA GLY A 151 -12.44 65.40 -9.44
C GLY A 151 -12.61 66.19 -10.74
N LYS A 152 -12.13 65.68 -11.88
CA LYS A 152 -12.28 66.33 -13.20
C LYS A 152 -13.70 66.28 -13.76
N LEU A 153 -14.45 65.20 -13.49
CA LEU A 153 -15.84 65.05 -13.91
C LEU A 153 -16.83 65.82 -13.02
N GLY A 154 -16.45 66.10 -11.76
CA GLY A 154 -17.24 66.92 -10.83
C GLY A 154 -17.72 68.27 -11.39
N PRO A 155 -16.86 69.12 -11.99
CA PRO A 155 -17.29 70.38 -12.59
C PRO A 155 -18.16 70.18 -13.85
N VAL A 156 -17.92 69.14 -14.65
CA VAL A 156 -18.76 68.82 -15.83
C VAL A 156 -20.16 68.39 -15.39
N ALA A 157 -20.25 67.51 -14.39
CA ALA A 157 -21.53 67.09 -13.81
C ALA A 157 -22.29 68.26 -13.17
N ARG A 158 -21.58 69.18 -12.51
CA ARG A 158 -22.17 70.39 -11.92
C ARG A 158 -22.59 71.41 -12.98
N ALA A 159 -21.81 71.57 -14.05
CA ALA A 159 -22.14 72.43 -15.20
C ALA A 159 -23.32 71.90 -16.02
N LEU A 160 -23.48 70.57 -16.13
CA LEU A 160 -24.61 69.95 -16.82
C LEU A 160 -25.92 70.00 -15.99
N ARG A 161 -25.80 70.04 -14.66
CA ARG A 161 -26.94 70.11 -13.74
C ARG A 161 -27.62 71.48 -13.70
N LEU A 162 -26.87 72.56 -13.96
CA LEU A 162 -27.37 73.94 -13.98
C LEU A 162 -28.39 74.23 -15.12
N PRO A 163 -28.13 73.89 -16.39
CA PRO A 163 -29.07 74.12 -17.49
C PRO A 163 -30.28 73.18 -17.45
N LEU A 164 -30.14 71.96 -16.89
CA LEU A 164 -31.24 70.99 -16.82
C LEU A 164 -32.30 71.34 -15.76
N MET A 165 -32.02 72.29 -14.87
CA MET A 165 -32.96 72.85 -13.90
C MET A 165 -33.81 74.00 -14.46
N GLN A 166 -33.50 74.52 -15.66
CA GLN A 166 -34.36 75.48 -16.33
C GLN A 166 -35.46 74.74 -17.11
N PRO A 167 -36.75 74.93 -16.78
CA PRO A 167 -37.83 74.14 -17.38
C PRO A 167 -37.87 74.31 -18.90
N ALA A 168 -37.54 75.51 -19.42
CA ALA A 168 -37.48 75.78 -20.85
C ALA A 168 -36.43 74.94 -21.60
N VAL A 169 -35.24 74.75 -21.03
CA VAL A 169 -34.15 74.00 -21.67
C VAL A 169 -34.41 72.50 -21.61
N ALA A 170 -34.98 72.01 -20.50
CA ALA A 170 -35.41 70.61 -20.38
C ALA A 170 -36.45 70.24 -21.44
N PHE A 171 -37.44 71.11 -21.71
CA PHE A 171 -38.42 70.88 -22.78
C PHE A 171 -37.78 70.83 -24.17
N ILE A 172 -36.83 71.72 -24.48
CA ILE A 172 -36.13 71.73 -25.78
C ILE A 172 -35.31 70.45 -25.98
N VAL A 173 -34.57 70.01 -24.95
CA VAL A 173 -33.77 68.78 -25.02
C VAL A 173 -34.68 67.55 -25.16
N CYS A 174 -35.76 67.45 -24.38
CA CYS A 174 -36.72 66.36 -24.53
C CYS A 174 -37.39 66.36 -25.91
N ALA A 175 -37.76 67.53 -26.44
CA ALA A 175 -38.32 67.66 -27.78
C ALA A 175 -37.31 67.24 -28.87
N ALA A 176 -36.05 67.62 -28.74
CA ALA A 176 -34.98 67.22 -29.66
C ALA A 176 -34.71 65.72 -29.63
N VAL A 177 -34.71 65.11 -28.43
CA VAL A 177 -34.56 63.65 -28.27
C VAL A 177 -35.74 62.91 -28.88
N LEU A 178 -36.98 63.36 -28.61
CA LEU A 178 -38.18 62.77 -29.22
C LEU A 178 -38.21 62.92 -30.74
N ALA A 179 -37.73 64.05 -31.27
CA ALA A 179 -37.58 64.25 -32.71
C ALA A 179 -36.55 63.28 -33.32
N CYS A 180 -35.39 63.10 -32.67
CA CYS A 180 -34.37 62.14 -33.11
C CYS A 180 -34.88 60.71 -33.07
N VAL A 181 -35.56 60.31 -31.98
CA VAL A 181 -36.15 58.97 -31.83
C VAL A 181 -37.25 58.75 -32.87
N GLY A 182 -38.10 59.74 -33.12
CA GLY A 182 -39.12 59.68 -34.17
C GLY A 182 -38.53 59.56 -35.56
N MET A 183 -37.45 60.29 -35.84
CA MET A 183 -36.75 60.23 -37.13
C MET A 183 -36.07 58.86 -37.33
N ILE A 184 -35.44 58.31 -36.30
CA ILE A 184 -34.86 56.96 -36.34
C ILE A 184 -35.96 55.91 -36.52
N TRP A 185 -37.10 56.07 -35.87
CA TRP A 185 -38.25 55.17 -36.02
C TRP A 185 -38.84 55.22 -37.43
N TRP A 186 -38.94 56.42 -38.03
CA TRP A 186 -39.38 56.58 -39.42
C TRP A 186 -38.37 55.99 -40.41
N MET A 187 -37.07 56.19 -40.18
CA MET A 187 -36.02 55.62 -41.03
C MET A 187 -35.90 54.09 -40.91
N ARG A 188 -36.57 53.46 -39.93
CA ARG A 188 -36.53 52.01 -39.77
C ARG A 188 -37.32 51.35 -40.91
N PRO A 189 -36.67 50.65 -41.86
CA PRO A 189 -37.31 50.14 -43.06
C PRO A 189 -38.45 49.18 -42.68
N ARG A 190 -39.65 49.49 -43.17
CA ARG A 190 -40.88 48.75 -42.89
C ARG A 190 -40.90 47.50 -43.78
N GLU A 191 -40.26 46.43 -43.33
CA GLU A 191 -40.13 45.16 -44.05
C GLU A 191 -41.51 44.61 -44.43
N LYS A 192 -41.79 44.58 -45.75
CA LYS A 192 -42.95 43.89 -46.31
C LYS A 192 -42.54 42.43 -46.55
N HIS A 193 -42.97 41.54 -45.67
CA HIS A 193 -42.90 40.10 -45.88
C HIS A 193 -43.85 39.68 -47.00
N THR A 194 -43.33 39.21 -48.14
CA THR A 194 -43.95 38.14 -48.95
C THR A 194 -42.91 37.45 -49.83
N ALA A 195 -42.72 36.16 -49.54
CA ALA A 195 -42.32 35.02 -50.38
C ALA A 195 -41.86 35.26 -51.84
N ALA A 196 -40.68 34.73 -52.18
CA ALA A 196 -40.48 33.65 -53.17
C ALA A 196 -39.00 33.55 -53.60
N GLU A 197 -38.55 32.30 -53.72
CA GLU A 197 -37.60 31.80 -54.71
C GLU A 197 -36.12 32.24 -54.72
N GLY A 198 -35.25 31.23 -54.66
CA GLY A 198 -34.03 31.21 -55.48
C GLY A 198 -32.71 31.18 -54.71
N ASP A 199 -32.18 29.95 -54.57
CA ASP A 199 -30.77 29.57 -54.74
C ASP A 199 -29.72 30.69 -54.81
N HIS A 200 -28.68 30.62 -53.97
CA HIS A 200 -27.45 29.96 -54.39
C HIS A 200 -26.43 29.84 -53.26
N HIS A 201 -25.95 28.61 -53.09
CA HIS A 201 -24.71 28.23 -52.42
C HIS A 201 -23.46 28.87 -53.05
N VAL A 202 -22.51 29.33 -52.21
CA VAL A 202 -21.04 29.16 -52.30
C VAL A 202 -20.51 29.44 -50.87
N GLY A 203 -19.65 28.67 -50.20
CA GLY A 203 -18.66 27.69 -50.64
C GLY A 203 -17.31 28.07 -50.01
N ILE A 204 -16.92 27.26 -49.04
CA ILE A 204 -15.67 27.12 -48.26
C ILE A 204 -14.35 27.39 -49.05
N LEU A 205 -13.30 27.74 -48.29
CA LEU A 205 -11.83 27.67 -48.53
C LEU A 205 -11.20 29.01 -48.93
N GLY A 206 -10.05 29.44 -48.41
CA GLY A 206 -9.06 28.81 -47.53
C GLY A 206 -7.83 29.73 -47.40
N PHE A 207 -6.90 29.30 -46.54
CA PHE A 207 -5.59 29.88 -46.17
C PHE A 207 -5.60 31.09 -45.22
#